data_AF-A0A7J7KZU5-F1
#
_entry.id   AF-A0A7J7KZU5-F1
#
_cell.length_a   1.000
_cell.length_b   1.000
_cell.length_c   1.000
_cell.angle_alpha   90.00
_cell.angle_beta   90.00
_cell.angle_gamma   90.00
#
_symmetry.space_group_name_H-M   'P 1'
#
loop_
_entity.id
_entity.type
_entity.pdbx_description
1 polymer ?
#
loop_
_entity_poly.entity_id
_entity_poly.type
_entity_poly.pdbx_seq_one_letter_code
_entity_poly.pdbx_strand_id
1 'polypeptide(L)'
;MPTPFKNLISKVNESRLKANKSGDDAMSYGYKILMNSLYGRFGNAGYVKDSDWSPPKNSVVQISAAIIAYARIYMYQFMSRDNCYYTDTDSIILGKPLSEEYVSSKVLGLLKLECFIKESIFLAPKCYKLVTEDDQKIIKHKGSAKNYVNADWFNSQYIRPSTTQNISVESNFKIDWENLNIGIWMLNTDGSHTDIRGGYGGLVRNHGGTVFCAYHGSSKPKIRLRFLLLGQVVGKNSTKFMTHFGNLVREHILPYYPSWLAVPLKLKDTIWETICDEYVLPQATKRKHMKSANTMWRNGKKILRKKYDECDTDDERKQNCPKKTKSEDLV
;
A
#
# COMPACT_ATOMS: atom_id res chain seq x y z
N MET A 1 34.75 -12.21 13.33
CA MET A 1 34.76 -13.00 12.08
C MET A 1 34.78 -12.06 10.89
N PRO A 2 35.55 -12.35 9.82
CA PRO A 2 35.45 -11.58 8.58
C PRO A 2 34.05 -11.75 7.95
N THR A 3 33.52 -10.69 7.35
CA THR A 3 32.17 -10.77 6.76
C THR A 3 32.19 -11.65 5.51
N PRO A 4 31.23 -12.57 5.34
CA PRO A 4 31.22 -13.51 4.22
C PRO A 4 31.02 -12.82 2.86
N PHE A 5 30.54 -11.57 2.87
CA PHE A 5 30.23 -10.81 1.66
C PHE A 5 31.32 -9.83 1.24
N LYS A 6 32.34 -9.56 2.08
CA LYS A 6 33.36 -8.53 1.79
C LYS A 6 34.01 -8.73 0.42
N ASN A 7 34.53 -9.93 0.16
CA ASN A 7 35.23 -10.24 -1.08
C ASN A 7 34.30 -10.14 -2.30
N LEU A 8 33.06 -10.58 -2.17
CA LEU A 8 32.07 -10.51 -3.26
C LEU A 8 31.74 -9.06 -3.59
N ILE A 9 31.37 -8.27 -2.59
CA ILE A 9 30.97 -6.86 -2.77
C ILE A 9 32.14 -6.02 -3.28
N SER A 10 33.35 -6.21 -2.74
CA SER A 10 34.55 -5.51 -3.21
C SER A 10 34.83 -5.80 -4.69
N LYS A 11 34.82 -7.07 -5.10
CA LYS A 11 35.06 -7.46 -6.51
C LYS A 11 34.01 -6.87 -7.45
N VAL A 12 32.72 -6.96 -7.09
CA VAL A 12 31.65 -6.41 -7.94
C VAL A 12 31.73 -4.87 -8.03
N ASN A 13 32.06 -4.20 -6.93
CA ASN A 13 32.25 -2.75 -6.93
C ASN A 13 33.47 -2.32 -7.76
N GLU A 14 34.59 -3.05 -7.69
CA GLU A 14 35.76 -2.81 -8.55
C GLU A 14 35.42 -2.96 -10.04
N SER A 15 34.70 -4.02 -10.41
CA SER A 15 34.25 -4.21 -11.80
C SER A 15 33.31 -3.08 -12.25
N ARG A 16 32.41 -2.62 -11.37
CA ARG A 16 31.56 -1.45 -11.64
C ARG A 16 32.38 -0.17 -11.84
N LEU A 17 33.40 0.06 -11.03
CA LEU A 17 34.28 1.22 -11.18
C LEU A 17 35.09 1.15 -12.50
N LYS A 18 35.52 -0.04 -12.92
CA LYS A 18 36.17 -0.25 -14.22
C LYS A 18 35.20 0.04 -15.38
N ALA A 19 33.98 -0.46 -15.32
CA ALA A 19 32.94 -0.21 -16.33
C ALA A 19 32.62 1.30 -16.45
N ASN A 20 32.50 2.02 -15.33
CA ASN A 20 32.33 3.48 -15.34
C ASN A 20 33.51 4.19 -16.02
N LYS A 21 34.75 3.73 -15.79
CA LYS A 21 35.95 4.34 -16.41
C LYS A 21 36.02 4.07 -17.92
N SER A 22 35.52 2.93 -18.38
CA SER A 22 35.46 2.60 -19.80
C SER A 22 34.23 3.16 -20.52
N GLY A 23 33.34 3.89 -19.82
CA GLY A 23 32.09 4.40 -20.39
C GLY A 23 31.04 3.32 -20.69
N ASP A 24 31.18 2.13 -20.10
CA ASP A 24 30.23 1.03 -20.26
C ASP A 24 29.10 1.16 -19.23
N ASP A 25 28.14 2.01 -19.55
CA ASP A 25 26.98 2.30 -18.69
C ASP A 25 26.11 1.05 -18.47
N ALA A 26 26.03 0.17 -19.47
CA ALA A 26 25.22 -1.05 -19.40
C ALA A 26 25.79 -2.02 -18.34
N MET A 27 27.10 -2.29 -18.38
CA MET A 27 27.75 -3.15 -17.40
C MET A 27 27.79 -2.51 -16.02
N SER A 28 28.02 -1.19 -15.93
CA SER A 28 27.94 -0.47 -14.65
C SER A 28 26.56 -0.61 -14.00
N TYR A 29 25.50 -0.47 -14.80
CA TYR A 29 24.13 -0.67 -14.36
C TYR A 29 23.85 -2.12 -13.96
N GLY A 30 24.34 -3.09 -14.74
CA GLY A 30 24.26 -4.52 -14.42
C GLY A 30 24.88 -4.87 -13.07
N TYR A 31 26.11 -4.40 -12.82
CA TYR A 31 26.78 -4.60 -11.52
C TYR A 31 26.03 -3.94 -10.37
N LYS A 32 25.45 -2.74 -10.58
CA LYS A 32 24.60 -2.07 -9.59
C LYS A 32 23.36 -2.91 -9.25
N ILE A 33 22.66 -3.46 -10.24
CA ILE A 33 21.52 -4.35 -10.01
C ILE A 33 21.94 -5.62 -9.28
N LEU A 34 23.07 -6.21 -9.65
CA LEU A 34 23.57 -7.43 -9.01
C LEU A 34 23.81 -7.21 -7.50
N MET A 35 24.42 -6.08 -7.13
CA MET A 35 24.60 -5.70 -5.73
C MET A 35 23.27 -5.45 -5.01
N ASN A 36 22.35 -4.71 -5.63
CA ASN A 36 21.09 -4.33 -5.01
C ASN A 36 20.09 -5.49 -4.88
N SER A 37 20.13 -6.46 -5.80
CA SER A 37 19.25 -7.62 -5.77
C SER A 37 19.65 -8.65 -4.70
N LEU A 38 20.92 -8.68 -4.30
CA LEU A 38 21.43 -9.66 -3.34
C LEU A 38 20.72 -9.60 -1.99
N TYR A 39 20.60 -8.41 -1.38
CA TYR A 39 19.93 -8.27 -0.08
C TYR A 39 18.40 -8.48 -0.18
N GLY A 40 17.80 -8.13 -1.32
CA GLY A 40 16.39 -8.37 -1.60
C GLY A 40 16.07 -9.86 -1.67
N ARG A 41 16.98 -10.65 -2.25
CA ARG A 41 16.83 -12.11 -2.34
C ARG A 41 16.80 -12.79 -0.98
N PHE A 42 17.56 -12.28 0.01
CA PHE A 42 17.50 -12.77 1.39
C PHE A 42 16.15 -12.54 2.08
N GLY A 43 15.37 -11.55 1.64
CA GLY A 43 14.06 -11.20 2.19
C GLY A 43 12.87 -11.94 1.55
N ASN A 44 13.10 -12.74 0.51
CA ASN A 44 12.04 -13.46 -0.18
C ASN A 44 11.52 -14.63 0.66
N ALA A 45 10.45 -14.38 1.43
CA ALA A 45 9.65 -15.39 2.13
C ALA A 45 8.30 -15.53 1.42
N GLY A 46 8.30 -15.98 0.17
CA GLY A 46 7.07 -16.19 -0.61
C GLY A 46 6.37 -17.49 -0.23
N TYR A 47 5.06 -17.42 0.02
CA TYR A 47 4.16 -18.58 -0.01
C TYR A 47 3.85 -18.88 -1.48
N VAL A 48 4.25 -20.06 -1.98
CA VAL A 48 3.97 -20.52 -3.34
C VAL A 48 2.80 -21.50 -3.22
N LYS A 49 1.76 -21.37 -4.06
CA LYS A 49 0.74 -22.43 -4.19
C LYS A 49 1.42 -23.64 -4.83
N ASP A 50 1.11 -24.85 -4.38
CA ASP A 50 1.79 -26.10 -4.77
C ASP A 50 1.82 -26.40 -6.29
N SER A 51 1.10 -25.63 -7.12
CA SER A 51 1.04 -25.79 -8.58
C SER A 51 2.20 -25.15 -9.37
N ASP A 52 3.03 -24.30 -8.76
CA ASP A 52 4.07 -23.55 -9.46
C ASP A 52 5.49 -23.99 -9.07
N TRP A 53 6.40 -24.00 -10.06
CA TRP A 53 7.83 -24.27 -9.89
C TRP A 53 8.41 -23.49 -8.70
N SER A 54 8.96 -24.22 -7.71
CA SER A 54 9.54 -23.63 -6.50
C SER A 54 11.07 -23.61 -6.56
N PRO A 55 11.72 -22.44 -6.78
CA PRO A 55 13.17 -22.37 -6.70
C PRO A 55 13.67 -22.59 -5.25
N PRO A 56 14.91 -23.10 -5.06
CA PRO A 56 15.47 -23.36 -3.74
C PRO A 56 15.49 -22.10 -2.85
N LYS A 57 14.96 -22.25 -1.64
CA LYS A 57 14.66 -21.16 -0.70
C LYS A 57 15.85 -20.88 0.23
N ASN A 58 16.89 -20.26 -0.29
CA ASN A 58 17.92 -19.65 0.56
C ASN A 58 17.45 -18.28 1.06
N SER A 59 16.35 -18.27 1.82
CA SER A 59 15.79 -17.08 2.45
C SER A 59 16.41 -16.92 3.83
N VAL A 60 17.12 -15.81 4.06
CA VAL A 60 17.75 -15.50 5.34
C VAL A 60 17.30 -14.11 5.76
N VAL A 61 16.02 -14.05 6.17
CA VAL A 61 15.33 -12.79 6.47
C VAL A 61 16.04 -11.99 7.56
N GLN A 62 16.74 -12.66 8.48
CA GLN A 62 17.52 -12.03 9.55
C GLN A 62 18.65 -11.15 8.99
N ILE A 63 19.35 -11.63 7.95
CA ILE A 63 20.42 -10.86 7.28
C ILE A 63 19.83 -9.65 6.56
N SER A 64 18.71 -9.84 5.83
CA SER A 64 18.04 -8.74 5.13
C SER A 64 17.58 -7.64 6.10
N ALA A 65 16.97 -8.04 7.23
CA ALA A 65 16.53 -7.13 8.27
C ALA A 65 17.71 -6.38 8.91
N ALA A 66 18.82 -7.08 9.21
CA ALA A 66 20.03 -6.47 9.75
C ALA A 66 20.63 -5.45 8.79
N ILE A 67 20.75 -5.77 7.49
CA ILE A 67 21.25 -4.84 6.46
C ILE A 67 20.43 -3.54 6.45
N ILE A 68 19.09 -3.66 6.44
CA ILE A 68 18.19 -2.49 6.43
C ILE A 68 18.32 -1.70 7.74
N ALA A 69 18.43 -2.37 8.89
CA ALA A 69 18.60 -1.71 10.17
C ALA A 69 19.92 -0.94 10.24
N TYR A 70 21.04 -1.55 9.85
CA TYR A 70 22.35 -0.89 9.81
C TYR A 70 22.38 0.28 8.83
N ALA A 71 21.76 0.15 7.65
CA ALA A 71 21.62 1.26 6.71
C ALA A 71 20.85 2.44 7.33
N ARG A 72 19.76 2.17 8.07
CA ARG A 72 19.00 3.22 8.77
C ARG A 72 19.78 3.85 9.93
N ILE A 73 20.50 3.05 10.72
CA ILE A 73 21.36 3.56 11.81
C ILE A 73 22.44 4.47 11.23
N TYR A 74 23.07 4.06 10.12
CA TYR A 74 24.05 4.87 9.43
C TYR A 74 23.45 6.17 8.90
N MET A 75 22.26 6.15 8.29
CA MET A 75 21.61 7.38 7.82
C MET A 75 21.11 8.27 8.95
N TYR A 76 20.75 7.69 10.11
CA TYR A 76 20.18 8.41 11.24
C TYR A 76 21.10 9.53 11.75
N GLN A 77 22.42 9.32 11.77
CA GLN A 77 23.38 10.34 12.19
C GLN A 77 23.32 11.63 11.35
N PHE A 78 22.90 11.52 10.09
CA PHE A 78 22.72 12.66 9.20
C PHE A 78 21.30 13.22 9.30
N MET A 79 20.30 12.34 9.45
CA MET A 79 18.89 12.72 9.60
C MET A 79 18.61 13.46 10.91
N SER A 80 19.35 13.15 11.98
CA SER A 80 19.17 13.77 13.31
C SER A 80 19.76 15.17 13.41
N ARG A 81 20.34 15.71 12.33
CA ARG A 81 20.89 17.06 12.29
C ARG A 81 19.76 18.08 12.15
N ASP A 82 19.86 19.21 12.85
CA ASP A 82 18.86 20.29 12.79
C ASP A 82 18.69 20.89 11.39
N ASN A 83 19.73 20.79 10.56
CA ASN A 83 19.75 21.31 9.19
C ASN A 83 19.35 20.28 8.13
N CYS A 84 18.73 19.16 8.52
CA CYS A 84 18.22 18.16 7.59
C CYS A 84 16.80 18.51 7.11
N TYR A 85 16.67 18.79 5.81
CA TYR A 85 15.38 19.13 5.21
C TYR A 85 14.64 17.93 4.63
N TYR A 86 15.37 16.96 4.09
CA TYR A 86 14.76 15.80 3.43
C TYR A 86 15.70 14.60 3.41
N THR A 87 15.12 13.40 3.43
CA THR A 87 15.84 12.14 3.20
C THR A 87 14.96 11.12 2.49
N ASP A 88 15.57 10.31 1.63
CA ASP A 88 14.96 9.10 1.08
C ASP A 88 16.00 7.99 1.00
N THR A 89 15.80 6.93 1.79
CA THR A 89 16.57 5.68 1.83
C THR A 89 18.09 5.84 2.04
N ASP A 90 18.79 6.33 1.03
CA ASP A 90 20.24 6.48 0.89
C ASP A 90 20.64 7.90 0.41
N SER A 91 19.72 8.86 0.49
CA SER A 91 19.93 10.26 0.12
C SER A 91 19.51 11.22 1.23
N ILE A 92 20.17 12.38 1.31
CA ILE A 92 19.87 13.44 2.26
C ILE A 92 20.06 14.81 1.63
N ILE A 93 19.22 15.77 2.05
CA ILE A 93 19.33 17.18 1.68
C ILE A 93 19.53 17.97 2.96
N LEU A 94 20.63 18.73 3.01
CA LEU A 94 21.11 19.46 4.17
C LEU A 94 21.27 20.94 3.85
N GLY A 95 20.99 21.81 4.81
CA GLY A 95 21.24 23.25 4.68
C GLY A 95 22.69 23.69 4.88
N LYS A 96 23.56 22.77 5.30
CA LYS A 96 25.00 23.01 5.44
C LYS A 96 25.75 21.78 4.91
N PRO A 97 26.93 21.96 4.30
CA PRO A 97 27.72 20.85 3.78
C PRO A 97 28.12 19.87 4.88
N LEU A 98 28.32 18.61 4.49
CA LEU A 98 28.92 17.58 5.33
C LEU A 98 30.44 17.73 5.34
N SER A 99 31.06 17.24 6.41
CA SER A 99 32.51 17.07 6.49
C SER A 99 33.00 16.19 5.34
N GLU A 100 34.18 16.51 4.79
CA GLU A 100 34.78 15.78 3.66
C GLU A 100 35.02 14.30 3.97
N GLU A 101 35.12 13.93 5.26
CA GLU A 101 35.26 12.55 5.71
C GLU A 101 34.06 11.65 5.33
N TYR A 102 32.87 12.23 5.18
CA TYR A 102 31.64 11.51 4.82
C TYR A 102 31.32 11.58 3.34
N VAL A 103 32.08 12.36 2.56
CA VAL A 103 31.75 12.68 1.17
C VAL A 103 32.81 12.13 0.21
N SER A 104 32.42 11.17 -0.64
CA SER A 104 33.26 10.67 -1.72
C SER A 104 32.43 10.03 -2.82
N SER A 105 32.81 10.26 -4.07
CA SER A 105 32.21 9.59 -5.23
C SER A 105 32.83 8.22 -5.55
N LYS A 106 33.98 7.89 -4.94
CA LYS A 106 34.79 6.70 -5.25
C LYS A 106 34.79 5.66 -4.14
N VAL A 107 34.71 6.10 -2.89
CA VAL A 107 34.78 5.22 -1.72
C VAL A 107 33.40 4.63 -1.42
N LEU A 108 33.33 3.30 -1.32
CA LEU A 108 32.09 2.60 -1.01
C LEU A 108 31.62 2.94 0.42
N GLY A 109 30.35 3.32 0.55
CA GLY A 109 29.72 3.64 1.84
C GLY A 109 29.71 5.13 2.18
N LEU A 110 30.54 5.94 1.52
CA LEU A 110 30.49 7.40 1.65
C LEU A 110 29.41 8.00 0.73
N LEU A 111 28.94 9.20 1.09
CA LEU A 111 27.91 9.91 0.34
C LEU A 111 28.55 10.61 -0.86
N LYS A 112 27.92 10.51 -2.03
CA LYS A 112 28.32 11.28 -3.20
C LYS A 112 27.62 12.64 -3.17
N LEU A 113 28.39 13.72 -3.35
CA LEU A 113 27.81 15.04 -3.63
C LEU A 113 27.18 15.02 -5.02
N GLU A 114 25.86 15.15 -5.09
CA GLU A 114 25.11 15.12 -6.36
C GLU A 114 24.87 16.52 -6.94
N CYS A 115 24.45 17.50 -6.13
CA CYS A 115 24.18 18.86 -6.59
C CYS A 115 24.13 19.87 -5.43
N PHE A 116 24.26 21.15 -5.77
CA PHE A 116 23.90 22.28 -4.91
C PHE A 116 22.50 22.77 -5.27
N ILE A 117 21.71 23.11 -4.26
CA ILE A 117 20.28 23.44 -4.40
C ILE A 117 20.07 24.90 -3.99
N LYS A 118 19.56 25.69 -4.93
CA LYS A 118 19.19 27.09 -4.74
C LYS A 118 17.78 27.22 -4.14
N GLU A 119 16.84 26.42 -4.62
CA GLU A 119 15.46 26.40 -4.14
C GLU A 119 14.91 24.97 -4.12
N SER A 120 14.10 24.63 -3.11
CA SER A 120 13.42 23.34 -3.06
C SER A 120 12.06 23.41 -2.38
N ILE A 121 11.12 22.60 -2.86
CA ILE A 121 9.79 22.43 -2.27
C ILE A 121 9.58 20.94 -2.00
N PHE A 122 9.35 20.56 -0.74
CA PHE A 122 9.05 19.19 -0.32
C PHE A 122 7.59 19.12 0.16
N LEU A 123 6.75 18.37 -0.56
CA LEU A 123 5.32 18.25 -0.20
C LEU A 123 5.01 16.94 0.52
N ALA A 124 5.68 15.85 0.14
CA ALA A 124 5.49 14.53 0.72
C ALA A 124 6.69 13.61 0.41
N PRO A 125 6.78 12.42 1.03
CA PRO A 125 7.80 11.44 0.66
C PRO A 125 7.77 11.11 -0.83
N LYS A 126 8.91 11.28 -1.51
CA LYS A 126 9.07 11.10 -2.97
C LYS A 126 8.20 12.05 -3.82
N CYS A 127 7.85 13.22 -3.26
CA CYS A 127 7.12 14.30 -3.91
C CYS A 127 7.82 15.64 -3.61
N TYR A 128 8.71 16.06 -4.50
CA TYR A 128 9.50 17.28 -4.34
C TYR A 128 9.98 17.90 -5.66
N LYS A 129 10.24 19.21 -5.61
CA LYS A 129 10.88 20.01 -6.66
C LYS A 129 12.21 20.53 -6.11
N LEU A 130 13.29 20.39 -6.88
CA LEU A 130 14.58 21.04 -6.62
C LEU A 130 14.95 21.92 -7.81
N VAL A 131 15.54 23.07 -7.53
CA VAL A 131 16.20 23.95 -8.50
C VAL A 131 17.65 24.05 -8.07
N THR A 132 18.54 23.57 -8.94
CA THR A 132 19.99 23.61 -8.70
C THR A 132 20.56 25.01 -8.92
N GLU A 133 21.80 25.25 -8.49
CA GLU A 133 22.55 26.49 -8.80
C GLU A 133 22.66 26.74 -10.32
N ASP A 134 22.76 25.67 -11.12
CA ASP A 134 22.81 25.73 -12.59
C ASP A 134 21.41 25.91 -13.24
N ASP A 135 20.41 26.36 -12.45
CA ASP A 135 19.00 26.51 -12.81
C ASP A 135 18.32 25.24 -13.38
N GLN A 136 18.95 24.07 -13.24
CA GLN A 136 18.33 22.79 -13.59
C GLN A 136 17.19 22.43 -12.62
N LYS A 137 16.02 22.07 -13.17
CA LYS A 137 14.84 21.67 -12.41
C LYS A 137 14.74 20.15 -12.29
N ILE A 138 14.75 19.65 -11.06
CA ILE A 138 14.57 18.23 -10.76
C ILE A 138 13.21 18.04 -10.10
N ILE A 139 12.32 17.31 -10.77
CA ILE A 139 10.97 17.02 -10.27
C ILE A 139 10.86 15.53 -9.95
N LYS A 140 10.42 15.22 -8.74
CA LYS A 140 10.13 13.85 -8.31
C LYS A 140 8.71 13.79 -7.78
N HIS A 141 7.93 12.88 -8.34
CA HIS A 141 6.58 12.57 -7.87
C HIS A 141 6.35 11.06 -7.95
N LYS A 142 5.69 10.50 -6.93
CA LYS A 142 5.33 9.08 -6.87
C LYS A 142 3.83 8.90 -7.15
N GLY A 143 3.50 8.00 -8.09
CA GLY A 143 2.13 7.64 -8.44
C GLY A 143 1.77 7.99 -9.88
N SER A 144 0.52 7.73 -10.26
CA SER A 144 0.04 7.83 -11.65
C SER A 144 0.15 9.23 -12.25
N ALA A 145 0.04 10.28 -11.42
CA ALA A 145 0.14 11.66 -11.85
C ALA A 145 1.57 12.13 -12.19
N LYS A 146 2.59 11.26 -12.10
CA LYS A 146 4.01 11.65 -12.22
C LYS A 146 4.33 12.49 -13.47
N ASN A 147 3.70 12.18 -14.60
CA ASN A 147 3.98 12.87 -15.87
C ASN A 147 3.27 14.23 -16.00
N TYR A 148 2.31 14.52 -15.12
CA TYR A 148 1.50 15.74 -15.15
C TYR A 148 1.96 16.78 -14.12
N VAL A 149 2.82 16.37 -13.19
CA VAL A 149 3.33 17.24 -12.14
C VAL A 149 4.53 18.02 -12.68
N ASN A 150 4.39 19.33 -12.76
CA ASN A 150 5.42 20.26 -13.23
C ASN A 150 5.82 21.27 -12.13
N ALA A 151 6.77 22.16 -12.43
CA ALA A 151 7.27 23.15 -11.46
C ALA A 151 6.18 24.15 -11.03
N ASP A 152 5.31 24.55 -11.95
CA ASP A 152 4.22 25.49 -11.69
C ASP A 152 3.18 24.88 -10.75
N TRP A 153 2.90 23.59 -10.90
CA TRP A 153 2.06 22.85 -9.98
C TRP A 153 2.64 22.89 -8.56
N PHE A 154 3.95 22.63 -8.37
CA PHE A 154 4.59 22.74 -7.06
C PHE A 154 4.48 24.15 -6.47
N ASN A 155 4.67 25.19 -7.29
CA ASN A 155 4.51 26.58 -6.85
C ASN A 155 3.06 26.88 -6.43
N SER A 156 2.08 26.39 -7.20
CA SER A 156 0.65 26.55 -6.89
C SER A 156 0.27 25.86 -5.57
N GLN A 157 0.83 24.67 -5.31
CA GLN A 157 0.63 23.92 -4.06
C GLN A 157 1.32 24.58 -2.88
N TYR A 158 2.50 25.17 -3.09
CA TYR A 158 3.20 25.92 -2.04
C TYR A 158 2.43 27.18 -1.61
N ILE A 159 1.88 27.93 -2.57
CA ILE A 159 1.02 29.10 -2.28
C ILE A 159 -0.27 28.66 -1.60
N ARG A 160 -0.91 27.60 -2.10
CA ARG A 160 -2.18 27.10 -1.59
C ARG A 160 -2.20 25.56 -1.57
N PRO A 161 -1.92 24.94 -0.41
CA PRO A 161 -1.87 23.48 -0.27
C PRO A 161 -3.19 22.74 -0.48
N SER A 162 -4.32 23.46 -0.53
CA SER A 162 -5.66 22.89 -0.79
C SER A 162 -6.01 22.83 -2.28
N THR A 163 -5.12 23.30 -3.16
CA THR A 163 -5.36 23.34 -4.60
C THR A 163 -5.51 21.93 -5.15
N THR A 164 -6.65 21.63 -5.77
CA THR A 164 -6.90 20.33 -6.39
C THR A 164 -7.03 20.53 -7.89
N GLN A 165 -6.35 19.69 -8.67
CA GLN A 165 -6.45 19.67 -10.12
C GLN A 165 -6.92 18.28 -10.55
N ASN A 166 -7.95 18.23 -11.38
CA ASN A 166 -8.39 17.00 -12.00
C ASN A 166 -7.62 16.80 -13.32
N ILE A 167 -7.01 15.63 -13.48
CA ILE A 167 -6.27 15.24 -14.68
C ILE A 167 -6.71 13.84 -15.10
N SER A 168 -6.88 13.63 -16.41
CA SER A 168 -7.06 12.30 -16.97
C SER A 168 -5.68 11.67 -17.16
N VAL A 169 -5.51 10.45 -16.66
CA VAL A 169 -4.25 9.70 -16.76
C VAL A 169 -4.52 8.41 -17.52
N GLU A 170 -3.74 8.18 -18.58
CA GLU A 170 -3.74 6.90 -19.29
C GLU A 170 -2.91 5.88 -18.51
N SER A 171 -3.53 4.76 -18.15
CA SER A 171 -2.84 3.63 -17.54
C SER A 171 -2.87 2.45 -18.50
N ASN A 172 -1.76 2.22 -19.18
CA ASN A 172 -1.57 1.03 -19.99
C ASN A 172 -1.43 -0.20 -19.06
N PHE A 173 -2.00 -1.33 -19.46
CA PHE A 173 -1.87 -2.62 -18.77
C PHE A 173 -2.58 -2.73 -17.42
N LYS A 174 -3.65 -1.97 -17.20
CA LYS A 174 -4.48 -2.21 -16.02
C LYS A 174 -5.26 -3.51 -16.23
N ILE A 175 -5.00 -4.48 -15.35
CA ILE A 175 -5.71 -5.76 -15.33
C ILE A 175 -7.09 -5.50 -14.75
N ASP A 176 -8.11 -5.76 -15.56
CA ASP A 176 -9.44 -6.00 -15.05
C ASP A 176 -9.43 -7.38 -14.38
N TRP A 177 -9.46 -7.40 -13.05
CA TRP A 177 -9.41 -8.65 -12.30
C TRP A 177 -10.72 -9.44 -12.38
N GLU A 178 -11.82 -8.81 -12.79
CA GLU A 178 -13.13 -9.46 -12.95
C GLU A 178 -13.21 -10.17 -14.30
N ASN A 179 -12.76 -9.50 -15.38
CA ASN A 179 -12.81 -10.06 -16.73
C ASN A 179 -11.46 -10.60 -17.24
N LEU A 180 -10.40 -10.51 -16.43
CA LEU A 180 -9.02 -10.90 -16.77
C LEU A 180 -8.48 -10.24 -18.05
N ASN A 181 -8.98 -9.05 -18.38
CA ASN A 181 -8.61 -8.33 -19.59
C ASN A 181 -7.51 -7.29 -19.31
N ILE A 182 -6.63 -7.11 -20.30
CA ILE A 182 -5.58 -6.10 -20.29
C ILE A 182 -5.95 -5.03 -21.31
N GLY A 183 -6.30 -3.83 -20.85
CA GLY A 183 -6.75 -2.72 -21.69
C GLY A 183 -6.03 -1.40 -21.40
N ILE A 184 -6.25 -0.42 -22.28
CA ILE A 184 -5.93 0.99 -22.01
C ILE A 184 -7.17 1.62 -21.39
N TRP A 185 -7.03 2.14 -20.18
CA TRP A 185 -8.14 2.73 -19.45
C TRP A 185 -7.81 4.17 -19.11
N MET A 186 -8.76 5.08 -19.35
CA MET A 186 -8.70 6.40 -18.74
C MET A 186 -9.17 6.32 -17.30
N LEU A 187 -8.35 6.83 -16.38
CA LEU A 187 -8.68 6.98 -14.97
C LEU A 187 -9.24 8.37 -14.73
N ASN A 188 -10.55 8.44 -14.47
CA ASN A 188 -11.20 9.66 -14.01
C ASN A 188 -11.09 9.79 -12.49
N THR A 189 -11.19 11.01 -11.98
CA THR A 189 -10.96 11.34 -10.56
C THR A 189 -12.05 10.89 -9.60
N ASP A 190 -13.19 10.42 -10.12
CA ASP A 190 -14.26 9.74 -9.39
C ASP A 190 -14.01 8.22 -9.25
N GLY A 191 -12.94 7.70 -9.84
CA GLY A 191 -12.62 6.28 -9.87
C GLY A 191 -13.30 5.52 -11.02
N SER A 192 -14.04 6.20 -11.90
CA SER A 192 -14.65 5.61 -13.09
C SER A 192 -13.58 5.29 -14.16
N HIS A 193 -13.90 4.30 -15.01
CA HIS A 193 -13.04 3.83 -16.10
C HIS A 193 -13.81 3.96 -17.41
N THR A 194 -13.18 4.54 -18.42
CA THR A 194 -13.69 4.50 -19.80
C THR A 194 -12.71 3.73 -20.67
N ASP A 195 -13.21 2.67 -21.29
CA ASP A 195 -12.52 1.91 -22.34
C ASP A 195 -12.50 2.75 -23.63
N ILE A 196 -11.35 2.76 -24.30
CA ILE A 196 -11.09 3.61 -25.46
C ILE A 196 -10.93 2.80 -26.75
N ARG A 197 -11.02 1.45 -26.71
CA ARG A 197 -10.91 0.63 -27.92
C ARG A 197 -12.10 -0.30 -28.06
N GLY A 198 -13.07 0.16 -28.85
CA GLY A 198 -14.09 -0.71 -29.42
C GLY A 198 -13.48 -1.81 -30.29
N GLY A 199 -13.80 -3.06 -29.97
CA GLY A 199 -14.05 -4.15 -30.92
C GLY A 199 -12.86 -4.93 -31.46
N TYR A 200 -12.74 -6.19 -31.00
CA TYR A 200 -12.65 -7.36 -31.89
C TYR A 200 -13.54 -8.46 -31.30
N GLY A 201 -14.53 -8.91 -32.08
CA GLY A 201 -15.68 -9.72 -31.65
C GLY A 201 -15.37 -11.19 -31.32
N GLY A 202 -16.34 -12.02 -30.96
CA GLY A 202 -17.78 -11.84 -30.79
C GLY A 202 -18.41 -13.14 -30.31
N LEU A 203 -19.62 -13.06 -29.74
CA LEU A 203 -20.77 -13.93 -30.00
C LEU A 203 -21.86 -13.57 -28.98
N VAL A 204 -22.83 -12.81 -29.46
CA VAL A 204 -24.05 -12.47 -28.75
C VAL A 204 -24.95 -13.70 -28.72
N ARG A 205 -25.37 -14.10 -27.53
CA ARG A 205 -26.67 -14.74 -27.31
C ARG A 205 -27.42 -13.92 -26.26
N ASN A 206 -28.20 -12.97 -26.76
CA ASN A 206 -29.29 -12.35 -26.01
C ASN A 206 -30.37 -13.40 -25.76
N HIS A 207 -30.98 -13.40 -24.58
CA HIS A 207 -32.43 -13.48 -24.37
C HIS A 207 -32.76 -12.96 -22.94
N GLY A 208 -33.50 -11.85 -22.88
CA GLY A 208 -34.51 -11.62 -21.82
C GLY A 208 -34.21 -10.61 -20.71
N GLY A 209 -34.63 -9.36 -20.91
CA GLY A 209 -35.28 -8.56 -19.85
C GLY A 209 -34.46 -7.50 -19.12
N THR A 210 -34.49 -6.27 -19.65
CA THR A 210 -34.19 -5.05 -18.88
C THR A 210 -35.25 -4.86 -17.79
N VAL A 211 -34.84 -4.87 -16.52
CA VAL A 211 -35.48 -4.05 -15.49
C VAL A 211 -34.40 -3.25 -14.77
N PHE A 212 -34.43 -1.96 -15.07
CA PHE A 212 -33.93 -0.87 -14.26
C PHE A 212 -34.40 -1.04 -12.81
N CYS A 213 -33.50 -1.30 -11.86
CA CYS A 213 -33.82 -1.06 -10.46
C CYS A 213 -33.32 0.34 -10.12
N ALA A 214 -34.28 1.25 -10.04
CA ALA A 214 -34.11 2.62 -9.62
C ALA A 214 -33.20 2.72 -8.39
N TYR A 215 -32.31 3.70 -8.41
CA TYR A 215 -31.77 4.27 -7.19
C TYR A 215 -32.97 4.72 -6.34
N HIS A 216 -33.35 3.93 -5.34
CA HIS A 216 -33.86 4.49 -4.10
C HIS A 216 -32.67 5.15 -3.42
N GLY A 217 -32.29 6.32 -3.96
CA GLY A 217 -31.51 7.30 -3.22
C GLY A 217 -32.34 7.66 -2.00
N SER A 218 -32.10 6.97 -0.89
CA SER A 218 -32.36 7.56 0.40
C SER A 218 -31.59 8.87 0.42
N SER A 219 -32.31 9.99 0.36
CA SER A 219 -31.83 11.38 0.30
C SER A 219 -31.07 11.80 1.57
N LYS A 220 -30.16 10.97 2.06
CA LYS A 220 -29.32 11.21 3.22
C LYS A 220 -27.87 11.30 2.73
N PRO A 221 -27.18 12.44 2.93
CA PRO A 221 -25.77 12.54 2.58
C PRO A 221 -24.95 11.50 3.36
N LYS A 222 -24.08 10.76 2.68
CA LYS A 222 -23.18 9.77 3.30
C LYS A 222 -22.36 10.43 4.40
N ILE A 223 -22.19 9.74 5.52
CA ILE A 223 -21.49 10.28 6.69
C ILE A 223 -19.97 10.29 6.39
N ARG A 224 -19.36 11.48 6.43
CA ARG A 224 -17.91 11.62 6.28
C ARG A 224 -17.19 11.21 7.57
N LEU A 225 -16.16 10.40 7.40
CA LEU A 225 -15.25 9.96 8.46
C LEU A 225 -13.89 10.64 8.29
N ARG A 226 -13.24 10.97 9.41
CA ARG A 226 -11.87 11.47 9.41
C ARG A 226 -10.94 10.28 9.65
N PHE A 227 -9.86 10.20 8.88
CA PHE A 227 -8.88 9.12 8.98
C PHE A 227 -7.52 9.66 9.41
N LEU A 228 -6.82 8.92 10.28
CA LEU A 228 -5.38 9.11 10.51
C LEU A 228 -4.55 8.47 9.38
N LEU A 229 -3.24 8.76 9.36
CA LEU A 229 -2.27 8.29 8.35
C LEU A 229 -2.29 6.77 8.09
N LEU A 230 -2.77 5.99 9.07
CA LEU A 230 -2.88 4.53 8.98
C LEU A 230 -4.28 4.02 8.58
N GLY A 231 -5.22 4.90 8.20
CA GLY A 231 -6.62 4.54 7.90
C GLY A 231 -7.44 4.22 9.14
N GLN A 232 -7.11 4.82 10.29
CA GLN A 232 -7.85 4.68 11.55
C GLN A 232 -8.94 5.75 11.60
N VAL A 233 -10.19 5.36 11.82
CA VAL A 233 -11.32 6.29 11.91
C VAL A 233 -11.24 7.06 13.23
N VAL A 234 -11.24 8.39 13.16
CA VAL A 234 -11.16 9.29 14.33
C VAL A 234 -12.20 10.41 14.23
N GLY A 235 -12.54 11.01 15.37
CA GLY A 235 -13.47 12.14 15.47
C GLY A 235 -14.89 11.76 15.88
N LYS A 236 -15.80 12.74 15.89
CA LYS A 236 -17.16 12.62 16.48
C LYS A 236 -18.01 11.48 15.91
N ASN A 237 -17.79 11.10 14.64
CA ASN A 237 -18.52 10.01 13.97
C ASN A 237 -17.87 8.63 14.11
N SER A 238 -16.67 8.53 14.71
CA SER A 238 -15.90 7.28 14.80
C SER A 238 -16.59 6.22 15.65
N THR A 239 -17.09 6.61 16.83
CA THR A 239 -17.81 5.69 17.72
C THR A 239 -19.09 5.18 17.08
N LYS A 240 -19.86 6.05 16.42
CA LYS A 240 -21.09 5.68 15.71
C LYS A 240 -20.80 4.67 14.60
N PHE A 241 -19.77 4.94 13.79
CA PHE A 241 -19.29 4.03 12.76
C PHE A 241 -18.86 2.68 13.32
N MET A 242 -18.01 2.64 14.36
CA MET A 242 -17.50 1.40 14.94
C MET A 242 -18.62 0.54 15.54
N THR A 243 -19.61 1.17 16.19
CA THR A 243 -20.77 0.46 16.73
C THR A 243 -21.62 -0.12 15.61
N HIS A 244 -21.95 0.67 14.58
CA HIS A 244 -22.74 0.21 13.45
C HIS A 244 -22.03 -0.89 12.66
N PHE A 245 -20.75 -0.70 12.32
CA PHE A 245 -19.94 -1.71 11.61
C PHE A 245 -19.82 -3.01 12.40
N GLY A 246 -19.63 -2.93 13.73
CA GLY A 246 -19.60 -4.11 14.59
C GLY A 246 -20.94 -4.87 14.62
N ASN A 247 -22.07 -4.15 14.63
CA ASN A 247 -23.39 -4.77 14.58
C ASN A 247 -23.63 -5.44 13.23
N LEU A 248 -23.30 -4.77 12.14
CA LEU A 248 -23.43 -5.30 10.78
C LEU A 248 -22.65 -6.62 10.60
N VAL A 249 -21.42 -6.66 11.09
CA VAL A 249 -20.56 -7.87 11.07
C VAL A 249 -21.19 -9.01 11.87
N ARG A 250 -21.72 -8.74 13.07
CA ARG A 250 -22.35 -9.76 13.93
C ARG A 250 -23.68 -10.26 13.40
N GLU A 251 -24.39 -9.42 12.64
CA GLU A 251 -25.66 -9.77 12.03
C GLU A 251 -25.47 -10.62 10.76
N HIS A 252 -24.49 -10.28 9.93
CA HIS A 252 -24.27 -10.94 8.65
C HIS A 252 -23.35 -12.18 8.76
N ILE A 253 -22.49 -12.25 9.77
CA ILE A 253 -21.56 -13.39 9.95
C ILE A 253 -21.91 -14.12 11.24
N LEU A 254 -22.58 -15.25 11.05
CA LEU A 254 -23.03 -16.13 12.12
C LEU A 254 -21.84 -16.80 12.84
N PRO A 255 -22.01 -17.18 14.11
CA PRO A 255 -20.92 -17.71 14.94
C PRO A 255 -20.53 -19.16 14.60
N TYR A 256 -21.32 -19.89 13.78
CA TYR A 256 -21.06 -21.28 13.41
C TYR A 256 -19.79 -21.46 12.58
N TYR A 257 -19.40 -20.43 11.80
CA TYR A 257 -18.18 -20.53 10.99
C TYR A 257 -16.97 -20.81 11.89
N PRO A 258 -16.16 -21.86 11.60
CA PRO A 258 -15.07 -22.26 12.48
C PRO A 258 -13.99 -21.18 12.57
N SER A 259 -13.70 -20.52 11.46
CA SER A 259 -12.72 -19.44 11.37
C SER A 259 -13.17 -18.35 10.38
N TRP A 260 -12.57 -17.16 10.47
CA TRP A 260 -12.82 -16.06 9.52
C TRP A 260 -12.48 -16.43 8.07
N LEU A 261 -11.55 -17.36 7.87
CA LEU A 261 -11.20 -17.87 6.53
C LEU A 261 -12.34 -18.70 5.92
N ALA A 262 -13.08 -19.43 6.76
CA ALA A 262 -14.22 -20.25 6.33
C ALA A 262 -15.47 -19.44 5.98
N VAL A 263 -15.53 -18.15 6.34
CA VAL A 263 -16.64 -17.27 5.99
C VAL A 263 -16.62 -16.99 4.47
N PRO A 264 -17.74 -17.25 3.74
CA PRO A 264 -17.86 -16.97 2.32
C PRO A 264 -17.49 -15.53 1.95
N LEU A 265 -16.83 -15.36 0.80
CA LEU A 265 -16.46 -14.03 0.29
C LEU A 265 -17.69 -13.15 0.06
N LYS A 266 -18.78 -13.73 -0.46
CA LYS A 266 -20.05 -13.03 -0.70
C LYS A 266 -20.55 -12.28 0.54
N LEU A 267 -20.52 -12.91 1.72
CA LEU A 267 -20.97 -12.25 2.97
C LEU A 267 -20.03 -11.11 3.40
N LYS A 268 -18.73 -11.28 3.19
CA LYS A 268 -17.74 -10.23 3.46
C LYS A 268 -17.95 -9.03 2.53
N ASP A 269 -18.22 -9.29 1.25
CA ASP A 269 -18.46 -8.25 0.27
C ASP A 269 -19.79 -7.51 0.52
N THR A 270 -20.87 -8.22 0.88
CA THR A 270 -22.13 -7.60 1.31
C THR A 270 -21.93 -6.64 2.49
N ILE A 271 -21.20 -7.06 3.53
CA ILE A 271 -20.88 -6.17 4.66
C ILE A 271 -20.13 -4.92 4.20
N TRP A 272 -19.20 -5.06 3.24
CA TRP A 272 -18.43 -3.94 2.71
C TRP A 272 -19.29 -2.97 1.91
N GLU A 273 -20.17 -3.48 1.07
CA GLU A 273 -21.08 -2.67 0.25
C GLU A 273 -22.05 -1.90 1.13
N THR A 274 -22.70 -2.58 2.07
CA THR A 274 -23.66 -1.95 3.00
C THR A 274 -23.01 -0.82 3.82
N ILE A 275 -21.76 -0.99 4.28
CA ILE A 275 -21.07 0.08 5.02
C ILE A 275 -20.62 1.22 4.10
N CYS A 276 -20.28 0.94 2.84
CA CYS A 276 -19.93 1.98 1.86
C CYS A 276 -21.14 2.77 1.36
N ASP A 277 -22.35 2.23 1.51
CA ASP A 277 -23.59 2.95 1.22
C ASP A 277 -23.88 4.02 2.27
N GLU A 278 -23.58 3.77 3.54
CA GLU A 278 -23.83 4.72 4.63
C GLU A 278 -22.65 5.67 4.91
N TYR A 279 -21.40 5.21 4.71
CA TYR A 279 -20.18 5.95 5.05
C TYR A 279 -19.27 6.16 3.84
N VAL A 280 -18.60 7.31 3.79
CA VAL A 280 -17.57 7.57 2.77
C VAL A 280 -16.27 6.87 3.18
N LEU A 281 -16.00 5.70 2.58
CA LEU A 281 -14.83 4.86 2.85
C LEU A 281 -13.94 4.71 1.61
N PRO A 282 -12.63 5.01 1.68
CA PRO A 282 -11.72 4.74 0.57
C PRO A 282 -11.50 3.22 0.40
N GLN A 283 -11.52 2.73 -0.85
CA GLN A 283 -11.33 1.30 -1.16
C GLN A 283 -10.00 0.73 -0.62
N ALA A 284 -8.95 1.55 -0.58
CA ALA A 284 -7.65 1.18 0.01
C ALA A 284 -7.74 0.76 1.49
N THR A 285 -8.80 1.19 2.20
CA THR A 285 -9.03 0.84 3.60
C THR A 285 -9.80 -0.47 3.80
N LYS A 286 -10.36 -1.09 2.73
CA LYS A 286 -11.14 -2.34 2.79
C LYS A 286 -10.41 -3.43 3.56
N ARG A 287 -9.14 -3.67 3.21
CA ARG A 287 -8.31 -4.70 3.87
C ARG A 287 -8.19 -4.47 5.37
N LYS A 288 -8.05 -3.22 5.82
CA LYS A 288 -7.91 -2.89 7.24
C LYS A 288 -9.23 -3.05 7.98
N HIS A 289 -10.32 -2.55 7.43
CA HIS A 289 -11.65 -2.70 8.00
C HIS A 289 -12.07 -4.17 8.08
N MET A 290 -11.71 -5.00 7.09
CA MET A 290 -11.93 -6.45 7.15
C MET A 290 -11.11 -7.16 8.23
N LYS A 291 -9.89 -6.70 8.54
CA LYS A 291 -9.14 -7.18 9.72
C LYS A 291 -9.83 -6.78 11.02
N SER A 292 -10.42 -5.58 11.08
CA SER A 292 -11.22 -5.13 12.22
C SER A 292 -12.50 -5.98 12.36
N ALA A 293 -13.18 -6.27 11.26
CA ALA A 293 -14.37 -7.12 11.22
C ALA A 293 -14.08 -8.52 11.76
N ASN A 294 -12.96 -9.14 11.36
CA ASN A 294 -12.51 -10.41 11.94
C ASN A 294 -12.37 -10.32 13.47
N THR A 295 -11.72 -9.26 13.97
CA THR A 295 -11.53 -9.05 15.41
C THR A 295 -12.87 -8.89 16.13
N MET A 296 -13.78 -8.09 15.56
CA MET A 296 -15.12 -7.86 16.09
C MET A 296 -15.98 -9.13 16.11
N TRP A 297 -15.91 -9.94 15.05
CA TRP A 297 -16.58 -11.22 14.97
C TRP A 297 -16.01 -12.23 15.98
N ARG A 298 -14.68 -12.36 16.10
CA ARG A 298 -14.05 -13.24 17.10
C ARG A 298 -14.42 -12.86 18.53
N ASN A 299 -14.41 -11.57 18.84
CA ASN A 299 -14.82 -11.07 20.16
C ASN A 299 -16.30 -11.33 20.42
N GLY A 300 -17.16 -11.12 19.43
CA GLY A 300 -18.58 -11.47 19.50
C GLY A 300 -18.80 -12.96 19.75
N LYS A 301 -18.16 -13.82 18.95
CA LYS A 301 -18.20 -15.28 19.08
C LYS A 301 -17.72 -15.75 20.46
N LYS A 302 -16.67 -15.13 21.02
CA LYS A 302 -16.17 -15.43 22.37
C LYS A 302 -17.23 -15.14 23.45
N ILE A 303 -17.91 -14.00 23.36
CA ILE A 303 -18.97 -13.61 24.31
C ILE A 303 -20.17 -14.57 24.22
N LEU A 304 -20.54 -14.96 23.00
CA LEU A 304 -21.64 -15.91 22.76
C LEU A 304 -21.31 -17.31 23.29
N ARG A 305 -20.09 -17.81 23.02
CA ARG A 305 -19.64 -19.11 23.53
C ARG A 305 -19.57 -19.16 25.05
N LYS A 306 -19.07 -18.10 25.69
CA LYS A 306 -19.03 -18.04 27.17
C LYS A 306 -20.42 -18.24 27.80
N LYS A 307 -21.47 -17.63 27.25
CA LYS A 307 -22.85 -17.80 27.74
C LYS A 307 -23.44 -19.18 27.47
N TYR A 308 -22.96 -19.85 26.41
CA TYR A 308 -23.45 -21.15 25.97
C TYR A 308 -22.76 -22.31 26.71
N ASP A 309 -21.45 -22.17 26.94
CA ASP A 309 -20.58 -23.13 27.62
C ASP A 309 -20.81 -23.15 29.15
N GLU A 310 -21.50 -22.15 29.72
CA GLU A 310 -21.92 -22.08 31.14
C GLU A 310 -23.23 -22.85 31.42
N CYS A 311 -23.94 -23.36 30.40
CA CYS A 311 -25.18 -24.12 30.56
C CYS A 311 -24.89 -25.63 30.55
N ASP A 312 -25.31 -26.34 31.60
CA ASP A 312 -25.02 -27.77 31.80
C ASP A 312 -25.95 -28.68 30.99
N THR A 313 -27.15 -28.21 30.65
CA THR A 313 -28.17 -29.00 29.91
C THR A 313 -28.54 -28.40 28.55
N ASP A 314 -28.94 -29.26 27.61
CA ASP A 314 -29.33 -28.85 26.25
C ASP A 314 -30.60 -27.99 26.22
N ASP A 315 -31.47 -28.11 27.23
CA ASP A 315 -32.68 -27.31 27.33
C ASP A 315 -32.41 -25.89 27.88
N GLU A 316 -31.44 -25.74 28.80
CA GLU A 316 -30.93 -24.43 29.22
C GLU A 316 -30.20 -23.70 28.08
N ARG A 317 -29.47 -24.44 27.25
CA ARG A 317 -28.81 -23.91 26.03
C ARG A 317 -29.82 -23.35 25.02
N LYS A 318 -30.95 -24.02 24.82
CA LYS A 318 -32.04 -23.55 23.93
C LYS A 318 -32.74 -22.32 24.48
N GLN A 319 -32.94 -22.21 25.80
CA GLN A 319 -33.56 -21.03 26.43
C GLN A 319 -32.63 -19.80 26.46
N ASN A 320 -31.32 -19.99 26.63
CA ASN A 320 -30.32 -18.91 26.65
C ASN A 320 -29.75 -18.58 25.26
N CYS A 321 -30.36 -19.11 24.20
CA CYS A 321 -29.95 -18.87 22.83
C CYS A 321 -30.00 -17.36 22.49
N PRO A 322 -28.94 -16.78 21.91
CA PRO A 322 -28.96 -15.38 21.49
C PRO A 322 -30.13 -15.15 20.54
N LYS A 323 -30.88 -14.05 20.71
CA LYS A 323 -32.17 -13.73 20.03
C LYS A 323 -32.21 -13.79 18.49
N LYS A 324 -31.12 -14.17 17.80
CA LYS A 324 -30.99 -14.29 16.35
C LYS A 324 -30.31 -15.60 15.88
N THR A 325 -30.05 -16.56 16.77
CA THR A 325 -29.41 -17.85 16.42
C THR A 325 -30.51 -18.90 16.22
N LYS A 326 -30.54 -19.56 15.06
CA LYS A 326 -31.53 -20.62 14.79
C LYS A 326 -31.19 -21.85 15.61
N SER A 327 -32.17 -22.67 15.97
CA SER A 327 -31.98 -23.93 16.69
C SER A 327 -31.03 -24.91 15.98
N GLU A 328 -30.90 -24.76 14.65
CA GLU A 328 -30.02 -25.53 13.77
C GLU A 328 -28.52 -25.16 13.92
N ASP A 329 -28.22 -23.99 14.49
CA ASP A 329 -26.86 -23.44 14.62
C ASP A 329 -26.15 -23.85 15.93
N LEU A 330 -26.76 -24.75 16.71
CA LEU A 330 -26.39 -25.10 18.09
C LEU A 330 -25.78 -26.51 18.25
N VAL A 331 -25.47 -27.20 17.15
CA VAL A 331 -24.81 -28.52 17.14
C VAL A 331 -23.29 -28.40 17.30
#